data_AF-K9V9Y9-F1
#
_entry.id   AF-K9V9Y9-F1
#
_cell.length_a   1.000
_cell.length_b   1.000
_cell.length_c   1.000
_cell.angle_alpha   90.00
_cell.angle_beta   90.00
_cell.angle_gamma   90.00
#
_symmetry.space_group_name_H-M   'P 1'
#
loop_
_entity.id
_entity.type
_entity.pdbx_description
1 polymer ?
#
loop_
_entity_poly.entity_id
_entity_poly.type
_entity_poly.pdbx_seq_one_letter_code
_entity_poly.pdbx_strand_id
1 'polypeptide(L)'
;MASAPKLLTDPFLQLPTLNSINVVWFTEFIGVQHLVTYGENLAKKAVATTVKLSRTREDQKSRVANQSEDGQVYKEIFQRDIWRHEALISNLTPGIRINYQVTSIREDGESVSSDIFTLAAAPNPGVPKRILLTSDHQIKPMVAANLQKVVETVGQVDAVWFAGDLVNISDRASEWFDDNRGNAFFPCLQGRANYEMNHDGVKLTYYGGEIIQHAPMYTCIGNHELMGRFNGDQDKDQNQDLNNEFNDTIPRSVARQLYGEKSIKDNSFNTDTYEEIFSLPKSLSGGKTYYAVTWGDVRLVVLYATNMWRSPNTDKGKKGKYAEASQDLENPENWGYGQIIYEPISKGSTQYNWLVEELNNAEFQQAKYKVVMLHHPPHTLGDNIVPAYTDPVQVIQRDENDKIKSVSYEYPKDNDYLMRDVMPLLETAKVQLVFFGHSHLWNRFISSSGMHFLETSNVGNSYGAAFGSRQRDNVPTKNDATNNDDYVEIGDPNGLYPVVPTISPLVGEDNQPIPFISSNKFTVFSIFDTGTGEVSSYRFDTSEIHGDVVKFDVFRLT
;
A
#
# COMPACT_ATOMS: atom_id res chain seq x y z
N MET A 1 27.00 -30.38 4.82
CA MET A 1 26.60 -30.01 3.45
C MET A 1 25.69 -28.81 3.56
N ALA A 2 25.89 -27.77 2.74
CA ALA A 2 24.97 -26.64 2.69
C ALA A 2 23.59 -27.13 2.21
N SER A 3 22.50 -26.49 2.64
CA SER A 3 21.17 -26.78 2.10
C SER A 3 21.12 -26.37 0.63
N ALA A 4 20.31 -27.05 -0.19
CA ALA A 4 20.11 -26.65 -1.60
C ALA A 4 19.70 -25.16 -1.70
N PRO A 5 20.17 -24.42 -2.72
CA PRO A 5 19.79 -23.02 -2.92
C PRO A 5 18.28 -22.91 -3.16
N LYS A 6 17.68 -21.81 -2.68
CA LYS A 6 16.26 -21.50 -2.82
C LYS A 6 16.07 -20.06 -3.28
N LEU A 7 15.06 -19.83 -4.11
CA LEU A 7 14.55 -18.49 -4.36
C LEU A 7 13.66 -18.08 -3.19
N LEU A 8 13.74 -16.82 -2.76
CA LEU A 8 12.84 -16.24 -1.76
C LEU A 8 11.48 -15.86 -2.36
N THR A 9 11.46 -15.60 -3.67
CA THR A 9 10.25 -15.31 -4.43
C THR A 9 10.30 -16.03 -5.77
N ASP A 10 9.15 -16.33 -6.34
CA ASP A 10 9.09 -16.46 -7.81
C ASP A 10 9.50 -15.11 -8.45
N PRO A 11 9.93 -15.08 -9.72
CA PRO A 11 10.23 -13.83 -10.38
C PRO A 11 8.97 -13.03 -10.68
N PHE A 12 9.02 -11.72 -10.52
CA PHE A 12 7.91 -10.80 -10.79
C PHE A 12 8.32 -9.70 -11.77
N LEU A 13 7.33 -9.14 -12.45
CA LEU A 13 7.52 -8.22 -13.56
C LEU A 13 7.39 -6.77 -13.13
N GLN A 14 8.26 -5.90 -13.65
CA GLN A 14 8.25 -4.47 -13.33
C GLN A 14 8.63 -3.60 -14.52
N LEU A 15 8.20 -2.34 -14.47
CA LEU A 15 8.64 -1.26 -15.35
C LEU A 15 8.69 -1.62 -16.86
N PRO A 16 7.60 -2.16 -17.45
CA PRO A 16 7.56 -2.38 -18.88
C PRO A 16 7.66 -1.06 -19.65
N THR A 17 8.41 -1.07 -20.75
CA THR A 17 8.44 -0.03 -21.77
C THR A 17 7.85 -0.57 -23.07
N LEU A 18 7.83 0.21 -24.14
CA LEU A 18 7.37 -0.24 -25.45
C LEU A 18 8.10 -1.48 -25.98
N ASN A 19 9.35 -1.73 -25.55
CA ASN A 19 10.15 -2.83 -26.07
C ASN A 19 10.99 -3.55 -25.00
N SER A 20 10.70 -3.32 -23.73
CA SER A 20 11.44 -3.95 -22.63
C SER A 20 10.56 -4.19 -21.40
N ILE A 21 11.05 -5.02 -20.49
CA ILE A 21 10.50 -5.19 -19.14
C ILE A 21 11.59 -5.66 -18.19
N ASN A 22 11.44 -5.36 -16.90
CA ASN A 22 12.34 -5.81 -15.86
C ASN A 22 11.78 -7.07 -15.20
N VAL A 23 12.63 -8.07 -15.02
CA VAL A 23 12.33 -9.29 -14.27
C VAL A 23 13.13 -9.25 -12.98
N VAL A 24 12.43 -9.36 -11.84
CA VAL A 24 13.00 -9.19 -10.51
C VAL A 24 12.72 -10.41 -9.65
N TRP A 25 13.67 -10.82 -8.82
CA TRP A 25 13.47 -11.88 -7.82
C TRP A 25 14.46 -11.72 -6.67
N PHE A 26 14.26 -12.48 -5.59
CA PHE A 26 15.08 -12.41 -4.39
C PHE A 26 15.69 -13.75 -3.98
N THR A 27 16.83 -13.70 -3.31
CA THR A 27 17.48 -14.83 -2.65
C THR A 27 18.06 -14.41 -1.29
N GLU A 28 18.39 -15.41 -0.47
CA GLU A 28 19.20 -15.27 0.76
C GLU A 28 20.68 -15.58 0.53
N PHE A 29 21.14 -15.53 -0.72
CA PHE A 29 22.55 -15.72 -1.05
C PHE A 29 22.94 -14.78 -2.19
N ILE A 30 24.12 -14.18 -2.09
CA ILE A 30 24.61 -13.25 -3.10
C ILE A 30 24.76 -13.90 -4.48
N GLY A 31 25.27 -15.13 -4.52
CA GLY A 31 25.47 -15.92 -5.73
C GLY A 31 26.63 -15.42 -6.60
N VAL A 32 27.01 -16.25 -7.58
CA VAL A 32 28.04 -15.92 -8.59
C VAL A 32 27.43 -15.52 -9.93
N GLN A 33 26.21 -15.96 -10.21
CA GLN A 33 25.52 -15.64 -11.45
C GLN A 33 24.00 -15.76 -11.31
N HIS A 34 23.29 -14.78 -11.88
CA HIS A 34 21.84 -14.66 -11.89
C HIS A 34 21.41 -14.35 -13.31
N LEU A 35 20.50 -15.14 -13.87
CA LEU A 35 20.13 -15.06 -15.28
C LEU A 35 18.64 -15.27 -15.50
N VAL A 36 18.14 -14.62 -16.55
CA VAL A 36 16.83 -14.89 -17.13
C VAL A 36 17.05 -15.59 -18.47
N THR A 37 16.48 -16.77 -18.65
CA THR A 37 16.32 -17.38 -19.98
C THR A 37 14.94 -17.04 -20.52
N TYR A 38 14.83 -16.69 -21.79
CA TYR A 38 13.55 -16.20 -22.35
C TYR A 38 13.41 -16.44 -23.86
N GLY A 39 12.19 -16.25 -24.36
CA GLY A 39 11.83 -16.41 -25.76
C GLY A 39 11.52 -17.86 -26.15
N GLU A 40 11.54 -18.13 -27.46
CA GLU A 40 11.27 -19.46 -27.99
C GLU A 40 12.28 -20.47 -27.43
N ASN A 41 11.75 -21.56 -26.84
CA ASN A 41 12.53 -22.61 -26.18
C ASN A 41 13.54 -22.09 -25.12
N LEU A 42 13.30 -20.91 -24.53
CA LEU A 42 14.19 -20.27 -23.54
C LEU A 42 15.63 -20.06 -24.07
N ALA A 43 15.81 -19.86 -25.38
CA ALA A 43 17.12 -19.80 -26.02
C ALA A 43 17.90 -18.50 -25.76
N LYS A 44 17.22 -17.39 -25.44
CA LYS A 44 17.88 -16.10 -25.15
C LYS A 44 18.22 -16.01 -23.67
N LYS A 45 19.23 -15.22 -23.35
CA LYS A 45 19.70 -14.99 -21.96
C LYS A 45 19.87 -13.50 -21.67
N ALA A 46 19.54 -13.11 -20.45
CA ALA A 46 19.88 -11.81 -19.87
C ALA A 46 20.51 -12.03 -18.49
N VAL A 47 21.54 -11.27 -18.16
CA VAL A 47 22.21 -11.33 -16.85
C VAL A 47 21.59 -10.29 -15.94
N ALA A 48 21.32 -10.67 -14.69
CA ALA A 48 20.79 -9.76 -13.69
C ALA A 48 21.89 -8.99 -12.96
N THR A 49 21.57 -7.77 -12.53
CA THR A 49 22.34 -7.04 -11.53
C THR A 49 21.85 -7.41 -10.13
N THR A 50 22.78 -7.60 -9.20
CA THR A 50 22.48 -7.95 -7.80
C THR A 50 22.71 -6.76 -6.89
N VAL A 51 21.76 -6.47 -6.01
CA VAL A 51 21.86 -5.45 -4.95
C VAL A 51 21.38 -6.06 -3.63
N LYS A 52 22.10 -5.81 -2.54
CA LYS A 52 21.65 -6.22 -1.20
C LYS A 52 20.68 -5.18 -0.65
N LEU A 53 19.55 -5.63 -0.09
CA LEU A 53 18.63 -4.75 0.63
C LEU A 53 19.28 -4.25 1.92
N SER A 54 19.11 -2.97 2.23
CA SER A 54 19.89 -2.30 3.27
C SER A 54 19.26 -2.39 4.66
N ARG A 55 17.93 -2.45 4.77
CA ARG A 55 17.20 -2.38 6.06
C ARG A 55 16.34 -3.60 6.41
N THR A 56 16.38 -4.66 5.60
CA THR A 56 15.62 -5.89 5.88
C THR A 56 16.10 -6.60 7.14
N ARG A 57 15.19 -6.79 8.10
CA ARG A 57 15.47 -7.27 9.45
C ARG A 57 14.37 -8.25 9.91
N GLU A 58 14.62 -8.92 11.02
CA GLU A 58 13.66 -9.72 11.79
C GLU A 58 13.71 -9.28 13.26
N ASP A 59 12.68 -9.61 14.02
CA ASP A 59 12.52 -9.26 15.43
C ASP A 59 11.66 -10.28 16.18
N GLN A 60 11.39 -10.02 17.46
CA GLN A 60 10.53 -10.88 18.29
C GLN A 60 9.13 -11.09 17.73
N LYS A 61 8.61 -10.18 16.90
CA LYS A 61 7.25 -10.26 16.32
C LYS A 61 7.23 -10.99 14.98
N SER A 62 8.40 -11.35 14.46
CA SER A 62 8.54 -12.09 13.21
C SER A 62 7.98 -13.51 13.36
N ARG A 63 7.55 -14.09 12.24
CA ARG A 63 7.04 -15.47 12.17
C ARG A 63 7.74 -16.15 11.02
N VAL A 64 8.95 -16.65 11.24
CA VAL A 64 9.81 -17.17 10.17
C VAL A 64 10.71 -18.27 10.70
N ALA A 65 11.15 -19.16 9.80
CA ALA A 65 11.93 -20.34 10.16
C ALA A 65 11.21 -21.16 11.24
N ASN A 66 11.82 -21.33 12.42
CA ASN A 66 11.23 -22.07 13.54
C ASN A 66 10.50 -21.17 14.55
N GLN A 67 10.34 -19.86 14.29
CA GLN A 67 9.64 -18.92 15.16
C GLN A 67 8.14 -18.92 14.86
N SER A 68 7.35 -19.56 15.73
CA SER A 68 5.87 -19.50 15.71
C SER A 68 5.29 -18.60 16.81
N GLU A 69 6.09 -18.30 17.82
CA GLU A 69 5.73 -17.45 18.96
C GLU A 69 6.70 -16.28 19.12
N ASP A 70 6.31 -15.27 19.89
CA ASP A 70 7.14 -14.08 20.07
C ASP A 70 8.48 -14.43 20.74
N GLY A 71 9.59 -13.96 20.15
CA GLY A 71 10.92 -14.06 20.76
C GLY A 71 11.55 -15.47 20.77
N GLN A 72 10.97 -16.44 20.05
CA GLN A 72 11.44 -17.83 20.07
C GLN A 72 12.82 -18.00 19.40
N VAL A 73 13.06 -17.31 18.28
CA VAL A 73 14.33 -17.33 17.53
C VAL A 73 15.03 -15.97 17.67
N TYR A 74 14.36 -14.89 17.27
CA TYR A 74 14.86 -13.52 17.34
C TYR A 74 14.33 -12.85 18.60
N LYS A 75 15.21 -12.61 19.58
CA LYS A 75 14.85 -11.90 20.82
C LYS A 75 15.05 -10.38 20.72
N GLU A 76 15.90 -9.98 19.78
CA GLU A 76 16.27 -8.61 19.46
C GLU A 76 16.19 -8.44 17.94
N ILE A 77 16.29 -7.20 17.46
CA ILE A 77 16.34 -6.91 16.02
C ILE A 77 17.59 -7.57 15.41
N PHE A 78 17.40 -8.28 14.30
CA PHE A 78 18.46 -9.00 13.61
C PHE A 78 18.42 -8.67 12.11
N GLN A 79 19.56 -8.28 11.53
CA GLN A 79 19.67 -8.04 10.09
C GLN A 79 19.47 -9.34 9.31
N ARG A 80 18.56 -9.34 8.35
CA ARG A 80 18.36 -10.44 7.41
C ARG A 80 18.88 -10.04 6.05
N ASP A 81 19.92 -10.74 5.61
CA ASP A 81 20.57 -10.46 4.35
C ASP A 81 19.74 -11.00 3.19
N ILE A 82 19.20 -10.08 2.38
CA ILE A 82 18.41 -10.39 1.20
C ILE A 82 19.01 -9.70 -0.01
N TRP A 83 19.14 -10.45 -1.10
CA TRP A 83 19.67 -9.95 -2.36
C TRP A 83 18.57 -9.88 -3.39
N ARG A 84 18.44 -8.69 -3.99
CA ARG A 84 17.57 -8.40 -5.11
C ARG A 84 18.34 -8.62 -6.41
N HIS A 85 17.76 -9.37 -7.32
CA HIS A 85 18.28 -9.57 -8.66
C HIS A 85 17.33 -8.96 -9.67
N GLU A 86 17.86 -8.18 -10.60
CA GLU A 86 17.06 -7.54 -11.64
C GLU A 86 17.73 -7.66 -13.01
N ALA A 87 17.00 -8.18 -13.99
CA ALA A 87 17.43 -8.26 -15.37
C ALA A 87 16.48 -7.48 -16.29
N LEU A 88 17.07 -6.69 -17.19
CA LEU A 88 16.35 -6.02 -18.26
C LEU A 88 16.20 -6.95 -19.47
N ILE A 89 14.97 -7.28 -19.83
CA ILE A 89 14.64 -8.00 -21.05
C ILE A 89 14.29 -6.97 -22.11
N SER A 90 15.11 -6.86 -23.16
CA SER A 90 14.98 -5.86 -24.21
C SER A 90 14.61 -6.47 -25.57
N ASN A 91 14.38 -5.60 -26.56
CA ASN A 91 13.99 -5.99 -27.92
C ASN A 91 12.72 -6.87 -27.97
N LEU A 92 11.80 -6.61 -27.05
CA LEU A 92 10.47 -7.20 -27.04
C LEU A 92 9.60 -6.53 -28.10
N THR A 93 8.70 -7.30 -28.68
CA THR A 93 7.67 -6.79 -29.59
C THR A 93 6.40 -6.51 -28.77
N PRO A 94 5.87 -5.27 -28.75
CA PRO A 94 4.64 -4.96 -28.06
C PRO A 94 3.50 -5.89 -28.48
N GLY A 95 2.70 -6.34 -27.50
CA GLY A 95 1.58 -7.25 -27.73
C GLY A 95 1.95 -8.74 -27.90
N ILE A 96 3.24 -9.08 -28.00
CA ILE A 96 3.70 -10.47 -28.01
C ILE A 96 4.13 -10.87 -26.60
N ARG A 97 3.49 -11.91 -26.08
CA ARG A 97 3.83 -12.54 -24.80
C ARG A 97 4.77 -13.73 -25.06
N ILE A 98 5.86 -13.83 -24.29
CA ILE A 98 6.88 -14.86 -24.44
C ILE A 98 7.20 -15.52 -23.10
N ASN A 99 7.72 -16.74 -23.15
CA ASN A 99 8.12 -17.49 -21.97
C ASN A 99 9.44 -16.96 -21.38
N TYR A 100 9.59 -17.05 -20.07
CA TYR A 100 10.84 -16.80 -19.36
C TYR A 100 10.98 -17.68 -18.11
N GLN A 101 12.22 -17.84 -17.64
CA GLN A 101 12.57 -18.53 -16.39
C GLN A 101 13.79 -17.82 -15.78
N VAL A 102 13.88 -17.78 -14.46
CA VAL A 102 15.08 -17.27 -13.77
C VAL A 102 15.89 -18.41 -13.17
N THR A 103 17.21 -18.25 -13.15
CA THR A 103 18.15 -19.17 -12.50
C THR A 103 19.16 -18.39 -11.68
N SER A 104 19.39 -18.83 -10.45
CA SER A 104 20.43 -18.30 -9.55
C SER A 104 21.43 -19.39 -9.21
N ILE A 105 22.72 -19.06 -9.31
CA ILE A 105 23.84 -19.99 -9.11
C ILE A 105 24.66 -19.52 -7.90
N ARG A 106 24.89 -20.43 -6.95
CA ARG A 106 25.66 -20.20 -5.72
C ARG A 106 27.16 -20.44 -5.95
N GLU A 107 28.00 -20.01 -5.02
CA GLU A 107 29.47 -20.10 -5.08
C GLU A 107 29.99 -21.55 -5.19
N ASP A 108 29.22 -22.53 -4.72
CA ASP A 108 29.54 -23.96 -4.84
C ASP A 108 29.08 -24.59 -6.17
N GLY A 109 28.49 -23.79 -7.06
CA GLY A 109 27.98 -24.23 -8.36
C GLY A 109 26.59 -24.85 -8.33
N GLU A 110 25.96 -25.00 -7.15
CA GLU A 110 24.55 -25.40 -7.08
C GLU A 110 23.66 -24.28 -7.63
N SER A 111 22.51 -24.66 -8.21
CA SER A 111 21.60 -23.69 -8.80
C SER A 111 20.15 -23.99 -8.47
N VAL A 112 19.33 -22.94 -8.49
CA VAL A 112 17.88 -22.99 -8.35
C VAL A 112 17.24 -22.23 -9.50
N SER A 113 16.16 -22.77 -10.06
CA SER A 113 15.38 -22.12 -11.11
C SER A 113 13.92 -22.03 -10.72
N SER A 114 13.24 -20.98 -11.19
CA SER A 114 11.79 -20.84 -11.06
C SER A 114 11.04 -21.79 -12.00
N ASP A 115 9.72 -21.83 -11.88
CA ASP A 115 8.87 -22.32 -12.98
C ASP A 115 8.99 -21.40 -14.21
N ILE A 116 8.40 -21.83 -15.33
CA ILE A 116 8.35 -21.05 -16.57
C ILE A 116 7.11 -20.16 -16.54
N PHE A 117 7.33 -18.84 -16.58
CA PHE A 117 6.28 -17.84 -16.61
C PHE A 117 6.29 -17.10 -17.95
N THR A 118 5.47 -16.06 -18.08
CA THR A 118 5.36 -15.28 -19.31
C THR A 118 5.43 -13.79 -19.06
N LEU A 119 6.08 -13.07 -19.97
CA LEU A 119 6.23 -11.61 -19.93
C LEU A 119 5.87 -11.00 -21.28
N ALA A 120 5.59 -9.70 -21.28
CA ALA A 120 5.37 -8.90 -22.48
C ALA A 120 5.85 -7.45 -22.23
N ALA A 121 6.17 -6.72 -23.30
CA ALA A 121 6.34 -5.28 -23.22
C ALA A 121 5.03 -4.56 -22.85
N ALA A 122 5.11 -3.26 -22.57
CA ALA A 122 3.95 -2.42 -22.33
C ALA A 122 2.97 -2.51 -23.53
N PRO A 123 1.65 -2.54 -23.28
CA PRO A 123 0.68 -2.63 -24.35
C PRO A 123 0.64 -1.33 -25.17
N ASN A 124 0.40 -1.50 -26.48
CA ASN A 124 0.03 -0.37 -27.33
C ASN A 124 -1.35 0.17 -26.93
N PRO A 125 -1.63 1.47 -27.13
CA PRO A 125 -2.98 2.02 -27.06
C PRO A 125 -3.96 1.25 -27.96
N GLY A 126 -5.22 1.20 -27.54
CA GLY A 126 -6.33 0.51 -28.20
C GLY A 126 -6.40 -1.00 -27.96
N VAL A 127 -5.44 -1.59 -27.24
CA VAL A 127 -5.50 -3.01 -26.85
C VAL A 127 -6.26 -3.15 -25.52
N PRO A 128 -7.38 -3.91 -25.47
CA PRO A 128 -8.09 -4.17 -24.24
C PRO A 128 -7.21 -4.86 -23.19
N LYS A 129 -7.29 -4.40 -21.95
CA LYS A 129 -6.52 -4.88 -20.81
C LYS A 129 -7.36 -4.95 -19.56
N ARG A 130 -7.05 -5.91 -18.68
CA ARG A 130 -7.69 -6.07 -17.37
C ARG A 130 -6.69 -5.79 -16.28
N ILE A 131 -7.00 -4.81 -15.44
CA ILE A 131 -6.13 -4.33 -14.39
C ILE A 131 -6.77 -4.64 -13.05
N LEU A 132 -6.04 -5.33 -12.16
CA LEU A 132 -6.45 -5.51 -10.77
C LEU A 132 -6.25 -4.20 -10.00
N LEU A 133 -7.31 -3.70 -9.38
CA LEU A 133 -7.26 -2.62 -8.41
C LEU A 133 -7.32 -3.22 -7.01
N THR A 134 -6.29 -2.99 -6.20
CA THR A 134 -6.19 -3.58 -4.86
C THR A 134 -5.42 -2.68 -3.89
N SER A 135 -5.59 -2.88 -2.60
CA SER A 135 -4.89 -2.13 -1.57
C SER A 135 -4.91 -2.88 -0.24
N ASP A 136 -4.12 -2.44 0.75
CA ASP A 136 -4.26 -2.85 2.16
C ASP A 136 -4.21 -4.37 2.35
N HIS A 137 -3.32 -5.04 1.61
CA HIS A 137 -3.11 -6.47 1.84
C HIS A 137 -2.54 -6.67 3.23
N GLN A 138 -1.43 -5.96 3.49
CA GLN A 138 -0.60 -6.22 4.64
C GLN A 138 -0.38 -7.74 4.78
N ILE A 139 -0.29 -8.26 6.00
CA ILE A 139 -0.41 -9.70 6.27
C ILE A 139 -1.76 -10.00 6.91
N LYS A 140 -2.86 -9.61 6.24
CA LYS A 140 -4.22 -9.78 6.77
C LYS A 140 -4.86 -11.09 6.34
N PRO A 141 -5.89 -11.58 7.07
CA PRO A 141 -6.41 -12.94 6.89
C PRO A 141 -6.98 -13.28 5.51
N MET A 142 -7.77 -12.39 4.92
CA MET A 142 -8.53 -12.73 3.72
C MET A 142 -7.75 -12.57 2.40
N VAL A 143 -6.50 -12.08 2.44
CA VAL A 143 -5.71 -11.74 1.24
C VAL A 143 -5.49 -12.94 0.34
N ALA A 144 -5.10 -14.09 0.91
CA ALA A 144 -4.85 -15.30 0.12
C ALA A 144 -6.12 -15.77 -0.61
N ALA A 145 -7.29 -15.71 0.06
CA ALA A 145 -8.57 -16.03 -0.59
C ALA A 145 -8.92 -15.02 -1.68
N ASN A 146 -8.71 -13.72 -1.42
CA ASN A 146 -8.98 -12.66 -2.39
C ASN A 146 -8.26 -12.91 -3.72
N LEU A 147 -6.93 -13.06 -3.66
CA LEU A 147 -6.09 -13.18 -4.85
C LEU A 147 -6.30 -14.51 -5.57
N GLN A 148 -6.58 -15.58 -4.83
CA GLN A 148 -6.99 -16.84 -5.42
C GLN A 148 -8.29 -16.66 -6.23
N LYS A 149 -9.29 -15.97 -5.66
CA LYS A 149 -10.55 -15.71 -6.34
C LYS A 149 -10.45 -14.71 -7.48
N VAL A 150 -9.50 -13.77 -7.46
CA VAL A 150 -9.18 -12.95 -8.64
C VAL A 150 -8.82 -13.86 -9.82
N VAL A 151 -7.85 -14.77 -9.64
CA VAL A 151 -7.40 -15.66 -10.72
C VAL A 151 -8.49 -16.64 -11.14
N GLU A 152 -9.26 -17.20 -10.21
CA GLU A 152 -10.38 -18.09 -10.55
C GLU A 152 -11.51 -17.37 -11.30
N THR A 153 -11.73 -16.08 -11.05
CA THR A 153 -12.85 -15.31 -11.64
C THR A 153 -12.49 -14.70 -12.98
N VAL A 154 -11.33 -14.07 -13.09
CA VAL A 154 -10.93 -13.34 -14.30
C VAL A 154 -9.73 -13.96 -15.01
N GLY A 155 -9.14 -15.02 -14.48
CA GLY A 155 -7.89 -15.58 -15.01
C GLY A 155 -6.74 -14.60 -14.82
N GLN A 156 -5.80 -14.64 -15.77
CA GLN A 156 -4.65 -13.75 -15.77
C GLN A 156 -5.07 -12.29 -16.01
N VAL A 157 -4.73 -11.41 -15.06
CA VAL A 157 -4.77 -9.95 -15.23
C VAL A 157 -3.53 -9.48 -15.99
N ASP A 158 -3.63 -8.31 -16.61
CA ASP A 158 -2.54 -7.73 -17.40
C ASP A 158 -1.66 -6.75 -16.61
N ALA A 159 -2.17 -6.17 -15.51
CA ALA A 159 -1.41 -5.35 -14.58
C ALA A 159 -2.08 -5.33 -13.19
N VAL A 160 -1.32 -4.93 -12.17
CA VAL A 160 -1.81 -4.68 -10.81
C VAL A 160 -1.54 -3.23 -10.44
N TRP A 161 -2.57 -2.50 -10.02
CA TRP A 161 -2.45 -1.19 -9.38
C TRP A 161 -2.76 -1.34 -7.90
N PHE A 162 -1.79 -0.98 -7.08
CA PHE A 162 -1.80 -1.26 -5.64
C PHE A 162 -1.74 0.06 -4.86
N ALA A 163 -2.84 0.42 -4.19
CA ALA A 163 -2.96 1.72 -3.52
C ALA A 163 -2.38 1.75 -2.08
N GLY A 164 -1.17 1.21 -1.89
CA GLY A 164 -0.43 1.27 -0.61
C GLY A 164 -0.85 0.23 0.43
N ASP A 165 -0.09 0.20 1.53
CA ASP A 165 -0.19 -0.76 2.64
C ASP A 165 -0.02 -2.22 2.19
N LEU A 166 1.16 -2.50 1.64
CA LEU A 166 1.54 -3.79 1.08
C LEU A 166 1.85 -4.83 2.17
N VAL A 167 2.61 -4.44 3.20
CA VAL A 167 2.95 -5.24 4.40
C VAL A 167 2.59 -4.44 5.66
N ASN A 168 2.67 -5.00 6.87
CA ASN A 168 2.49 -4.17 8.08
C ASN A 168 3.75 -3.36 8.40
N ILE A 169 4.94 -3.97 8.29
CA ILE A 169 6.20 -3.35 8.70
C ILE A 169 7.21 -3.53 7.58
N SER A 170 7.50 -2.44 6.88
CA SER A 170 8.34 -2.43 5.68
C SER A 170 9.70 -3.10 5.90
N ASP A 171 10.34 -2.89 7.06
CA ASP A 171 11.66 -3.47 7.34
C ASP A 171 11.61 -4.93 7.85
N ARG A 172 10.43 -5.50 8.14
CA ARG A 172 10.31 -6.90 8.56
C ARG A 172 10.29 -7.80 7.33
N ALA A 173 11.42 -8.45 7.08
CA ALA A 173 11.62 -9.26 5.87
C ALA A 173 10.60 -10.39 5.73
N SER A 174 10.29 -11.10 6.81
CA SER A 174 9.33 -12.21 6.78
C SER A 174 7.96 -11.82 6.25
N GLU A 175 7.48 -10.59 6.47
CA GLU A 175 6.18 -10.14 5.95
C GLU A 175 6.15 -10.01 4.42
N TRP A 176 7.31 -9.77 3.80
CA TRP A 176 7.43 -9.77 2.35
C TRP A 176 7.50 -11.19 1.79
N PHE A 177 8.34 -12.04 2.39
CA PHE A 177 8.86 -13.24 1.71
C PHE A 177 8.28 -14.56 2.19
N ASP A 178 8.21 -14.80 3.50
CA ASP A 178 8.08 -16.17 4.02
C ASP A 178 7.50 -16.26 5.44
N ASP A 179 6.58 -15.36 5.77
CA ASP A 179 5.84 -15.43 7.03
C ASP A 179 5.13 -16.79 7.21
N ASN A 180 5.48 -17.51 8.27
CA ASN A 180 4.98 -18.84 8.63
C ASN A 180 3.47 -18.88 8.90
N ARG A 181 2.80 -17.74 9.08
CA ARG A 181 1.32 -17.69 9.13
C ARG A 181 0.71 -17.96 7.76
N GLY A 182 1.50 -17.87 6.69
CA GLY A 182 1.13 -18.28 5.34
C GLY A 182 0.54 -17.16 4.49
N ASN A 183 0.68 -15.89 4.90
CA ASN A 183 0.10 -14.73 4.21
C ASN A 183 1.10 -13.60 3.91
N ALA A 184 2.39 -13.93 3.77
CA ALA A 184 3.38 -12.98 3.30
C ALA A 184 3.03 -12.44 1.89
N PHE A 185 3.49 -11.23 1.61
CA PHE A 185 3.12 -10.44 0.43
C PHE A 185 3.39 -11.16 -0.89
N PHE A 186 4.64 -11.56 -1.14
CA PHE A 186 5.01 -12.24 -2.38
C PHE A 186 4.30 -13.59 -2.53
N PRO A 187 4.31 -14.50 -1.53
CA PRO A 187 3.56 -15.75 -1.62
C PRO A 187 2.07 -15.57 -2.00
N CYS A 188 1.39 -14.60 -1.41
CA CYS A 188 -0.02 -14.30 -1.72
C CYS A 188 -0.23 -13.90 -3.20
N LEU A 189 0.61 -13.02 -3.74
CA LEU A 189 0.56 -12.56 -5.14
C LEU A 189 1.18 -13.53 -6.16
N GLN A 190 1.77 -14.62 -5.67
CA GLN A 190 2.44 -15.62 -6.49
C GLN A 190 1.73 -16.98 -6.50
N GLY A 191 0.63 -17.14 -5.76
CA GLY A 191 -0.06 -18.42 -5.67
C GLY A 191 0.71 -19.45 -4.84
N ARG A 192 1.57 -18.97 -3.92
CA ARG A 192 2.44 -19.78 -3.04
C ARG A 192 2.16 -19.57 -1.56
N ALA A 193 1.13 -18.79 -1.22
CA ALA A 193 0.67 -18.63 0.16
C ALA A 193 0.15 -19.97 0.71
N ASN A 194 -0.05 -20.04 2.01
CA ASN A 194 -0.59 -21.22 2.68
C ASN A 194 -1.36 -20.78 3.92
N TYR A 195 -2.31 -19.87 3.73
CA TYR A 195 -3.03 -19.26 4.84
C TYR A 195 -4.23 -20.13 5.24
N GLU A 196 -4.27 -20.56 6.49
CA GLU A 196 -5.38 -21.33 7.05
C GLU A 196 -6.38 -20.39 7.74
N MET A 197 -7.57 -20.25 7.16
CA MET A 197 -8.72 -19.62 7.81
C MET A 197 -9.51 -20.63 8.61
N ASN A 198 -9.98 -20.23 9.79
CA ASN A 198 -10.85 -21.03 10.64
C ASN A 198 -12.23 -20.38 10.72
N HIS A 199 -13.24 -21.08 10.22
CA HIS A 199 -14.64 -20.69 10.28
C HIS A 199 -15.42 -21.77 11.04
N ASP A 200 -15.85 -21.46 12.26
CA ASP A 200 -16.64 -22.35 13.12
C ASP A 200 -16.03 -23.77 13.29
N GLY A 201 -14.69 -23.85 13.37
CA GLY A 201 -13.95 -25.10 13.51
C GLY A 201 -13.59 -25.79 12.20
N VAL A 202 -14.07 -25.29 11.05
CA VAL A 202 -13.66 -25.73 9.72
C VAL A 202 -12.42 -24.96 9.28
N LYS A 203 -11.35 -25.69 9.00
CA LYS A 203 -10.09 -25.14 8.48
C LYS A 203 -10.13 -25.14 6.95
N LEU A 204 -9.98 -23.96 6.36
CA LEU A 204 -9.89 -23.75 4.91
C LEU A 204 -8.55 -23.12 4.59
N THR A 205 -7.83 -23.70 3.64
CA THR A 205 -6.52 -23.21 3.22
C THR A 205 -6.63 -22.51 1.88
N TYR A 206 -6.07 -21.31 1.78
CA TYR A 206 -5.98 -20.52 0.56
C TYR A 206 -4.53 -20.25 0.18
N TYR A 207 -4.25 -20.25 -1.13
CA TYR A 207 -2.89 -20.24 -1.67
C TYR A 207 -2.52 -18.92 -2.37
N GLY A 208 -3.43 -17.95 -2.44
CA GLY A 208 -3.21 -16.75 -3.23
C GLY A 208 -3.40 -16.99 -4.73
N GLY A 209 -2.92 -16.06 -5.57
CA GLY A 209 -3.05 -16.14 -7.02
C GLY A 209 -1.71 -15.94 -7.73
N GLU A 210 -1.41 -16.73 -8.75
CA GLU A 210 -0.24 -16.53 -9.64
C GLU A 210 -0.47 -15.31 -10.55
N ILE A 211 -0.07 -14.12 -10.08
CA ILE A 211 -0.42 -12.85 -10.72
C ILE A 211 0.84 -12.13 -11.21
N ILE A 212 1.74 -11.77 -10.30
CA ILE A 212 2.83 -10.82 -10.60
C ILE A 212 3.98 -11.44 -11.39
N GLN A 213 3.99 -12.77 -11.54
CA GLN A 213 4.83 -13.47 -12.50
C GLN A 213 4.46 -13.16 -13.96
N HIS A 214 3.26 -12.61 -14.18
CA HIS A 214 2.70 -12.37 -15.51
C HIS A 214 2.26 -10.94 -15.79
N ALA A 215 2.08 -10.16 -14.72
CA ALA A 215 1.53 -8.83 -14.74
C ALA A 215 2.46 -7.86 -13.99
N PRO A 216 2.88 -6.74 -14.61
CA PRO A 216 3.59 -5.70 -13.90
C PRO A 216 2.71 -5.07 -12.81
N MET A 217 3.34 -4.71 -11.70
CA MET A 217 2.68 -4.05 -10.58
C MET A 217 3.18 -2.61 -10.41
N TYR A 218 2.24 -1.70 -10.19
CA TYR A 218 2.48 -0.29 -9.87
C TYR A 218 1.86 0.02 -8.51
N THR A 219 2.63 0.63 -7.62
CA THR A 219 2.26 0.83 -6.21
C THR A 219 2.37 2.31 -5.83
N CYS A 220 1.48 2.80 -4.97
CA CYS A 220 1.72 4.04 -4.23
C CYS A 220 2.22 3.73 -2.81
N ILE A 221 2.75 4.75 -2.13
CA ILE A 221 3.18 4.64 -0.75
C ILE A 221 1.98 4.91 0.16
N GLY A 222 1.59 3.91 0.94
CA GLY A 222 0.72 4.00 2.10
C GLY A 222 1.50 4.21 3.39
N ASN A 223 0.80 4.29 4.52
CA ASN A 223 1.46 4.59 5.79
C ASN A 223 2.30 3.41 6.34
N HIS A 224 2.10 2.20 5.84
CA HIS A 224 2.88 1.02 6.22
C HIS A 224 4.15 0.77 5.39
N GLU A 225 4.36 1.51 4.32
CA GLU A 225 5.61 1.44 3.52
C GLU A 225 6.77 2.19 4.17
N LEU A 226 6.47 3.02 5.16
CA LEU A 226 7.46 3.82 5.89
C LEU A 226 7.92 3.14 7.16
N MET A 227 9.15 3.49 7.56
CA MET A 227 9.67 3.26 8.90
C MET A 227 10.00 4.60 9.54
N GLY A 228 9.77 4.73 10.85
CA GLY A 228 10.12 5.92 11.62
C GLY A 228 11.63 6.03 11.86
N ARG A 229 12.01 6.55 13.03
CA ARG A 229 13.42 6.71 13.40
C ARG A 229 14.13 5.36 13.42
N PHE A 230 15.27 5.33 12.76
CA PHE A 230 16.13 4.18 12.65
C PHE A 230 17.18 4.22 13.76
N ASN A 231 17.11 3.26 14.67
CA ASN A 231 17.98 3.23 15.85
C ASN A 231 19.28 2.44 15.61
N GLY A 232 19.40 1.78 14.45
CA GLY A 232 20.58 1.01 14.04
C GLY A 232 20.97 -0.05 15.08
N ASP A 233 22.25 -0.44 15.07
CA ASP A 233 22.80 -1.42 16.03
C ASP A 233 23.19 -0.80 17.39
N GLN A 234 23.01 0.52 17.59
CA GLN A 234 23.66 1.27 18.66
C GLN A 234 22.83 1.46 19.94
N ASP A 235 21.54 1.09 19.96
CA ASP A 235 20.69 1.28 21.15
C ASP A 235 19.97 -0.02 21.57
N LYS A 236 20.77 -1.06 21.85
CA LYS A 236 20.31 -2.40 22.26
C LYS A 236 19.61 -2.44 23.62
N ASP A 237 19.72 -1.36 24.42
CA ASP A 237 19.23 -1.31 25.79
C ASP A 237 17.76 -0.88 25.90
N GLN A 238 17.11 -0.50 24.79
CA GLN A 238 15.75 0.04 24.79
C GLN A 238 14.63 -0.94 24.35
N ASN A 239 14.81 -2.26 24.45
CA ASN A 239 13.72 -3.24 24.21
C ASN A 239 12.92 -2.94 22.91
N GLN A 240 13.63 -2.56 21.84
CA GLN A 240 13.01 -2.02 20.63
C GLN A 240 12.78 -3.15 19.63
N ASP A 241 11.52 -3.36 19.26
CA ASP A 241 11.15 -4.16 18.11
C ASP A 241 10.82 -3.25 16.92
N LEU A 242 10.65 -3.83 15.73
CA LEU A 242 10.42 -3.04 14.51
C LEU A 242 9.07 -2.30 14.57
N ASN A 243 8.13 -2.73 15.41
CA ASN A 243 6.88 -1.98 15.60
C ASN A 243 7.14 -0.65 16.32
N ASN A 244 8.08 -0.62 17.27
CA ASN A 244 8.45 0.62 17.94
C ASN A 244 9.10 1.60 16.96
N GLU A 245 10.06 1.16 16.15
CA GLU A 245 10.66 2.00 15.10
C GLU A 245 9.61 2.50 14.09
N PHE A 246 8.72 1.62 13.64
CA PHE A 246 7.62 1.98 12.75
C PHE A 246 6.75 3.11 13.32
N ASN A 247 6.36 3.01 14.60
CA ASN A 247 5.53 4.02 15.25
C ASN A 247 6.31 5.29 15.62
N ASP A 248 7.63 5.23 15.68
CA ASP A 248 8.49 6.31 16.13
C ASP A 248 8.85 7.31 15.03
N THR A 249 7.83 7.85 14.37
CA THR A 249 8.04 8.93 13.42
C THR A 249 7.87 10.30 14.08
N ILE A 250 8.68 11.27 13.66
CA ILE A 250 8.52 12.70 13.93
C ILE A 250 8.62 13.53 12.63
N PRO A 251 8.09 14.77 12.55
CA PRO A 251 8.24 15.62 11.38
C PRO A 251 9.70 15.88 11.00
N ARG A 252 10.00 15.97 9.69
CA ARG A 252 11.36 16.28 9.20
C ARG A 252 11.90 17.62 9.72
N SER A 253 11.03 18.61 9.93
CA SER A 253 11.39 19.91 10.51
C SER A 253 11.88 19.78 11.94
N VAL A 254 11.19 18.97 12.75
CA VAL A 254 11.56 18.66 14.14
C VAL A 254 12.86 17.85 14.17
N ALA A 255 12.96 16.80 13.36
CA ALA A 255 14.18 16.00 13.27
C ALA A 255 15.41 16.87 12.92
N ARG A 256 15.25 17.82 12.00
CA ARG A 256 16.31 18.78 11.66
C ARG A 256 16.71 19.65 12.86
N GLN A 257 15.75 20.09 13.67
CA GLN A 257 16.02 20.89 14.86
C GLN A 257 16.73 20.08 15.95
N LEU A 258 16.32 18.82 16.17
CA LEU A 258 16.88 17.96 17.22
C LEU A 258 18.25 17.38 16.85
N TYR A 259 18.42 16.95 15.58
CA TYR A 259 19.56 16.11 15.17
C TYR A 259 20.40 16.73 14.04
N GLY A 260 19.99 17.86 13.47
CA GLY A 260 20.67 18.52 12.34
C GLY A 260 20.31 17.94 10.96
N GLU A 261 20.89 18.51 9.90
CA GLU A 261 20.49 18.20 8.52
C GLU A 261 21.00 16.86 7.98
N LYS A 262 22.16 16.39 8.45
CA LYS A 262 22.88 15.27 7.83
C LYS A 262 22.23 13.90 8.05
N SER A 263 21.22 13.80 8.91
CA SER A 263 20.64 12.51 9.34
C SER A 263 19.11 12.51 9.43
N ILE A 264 18.42 13.48 8.80
CA ILE A 264 16.96 13.63 8.87
C ILE A 264 16.23 12.33 8.48
N LYS A 265 16.73 11.62 7.48
CA LYS A 265 16.14 10.36 6.98
C LYS A 265 16.03 9.29 8.08
N ASP A 266 17.11 9.10 8.84
CA ASP A 266 17.16 8.11 9.92
C ASP A 266 16.56 8.64 11.23
N ASN A 267 16.41 9.96 11.36
CA ASN A 267 15.90 10.59 12.58
C ASN A 267 14.48 11.16 12.43
N SER A 268 13.77 10.79 11.35
CA SER A 268 12.38 11.17 11.08
C SER A 268 11.63 9.95 10.57
N PHE A 269 11.73 9.67 9.27
CA PHE A 269 11.16 8.50 8.60
C PHE A 269 11.83 8.28 7.25
N ASN A 270 11.71 7.06 6.73
CA ASN A 270 12.26 6.65 5.44
C ASN A 270 11.35 5.64 4.72
N THR A 271 11.62 5.44 3.43
CA THR A 271 10.91 4.53 2.50
C THR A 271 11.87 3.52 1.87
N ASP A 272 13.00 3.23 2.53
CA ASP A 272 14.15 2.57 1.88
C ASP A 272 13.82 1.17 1.41
N THR A 273 13.27 0.33 2.28
CA THR A 273 12.95 -1.05 1.91
C THR A 273 11.93 -1.10 0.77
N TYR A 274 10.92 -0.24 0.79
CA TYR A 274 9.96 -0.11 -0.32
C TYR A 274 10.65 0.27 -1.64
N GLU A 275 11.47 1.32 -1.64
CA GLU A 275 12.14 1.81 -2.86
C GLU A 275 13.23 0.85 -3.37
N GLU A 276 13.80 0.02 -2.50
CA GLU A 276 14.78 -1.00 -2.86
C GLU A 276 14.10 -2.26 -3.43
N ILE A 277 12.93 -2.65 -2.91
CA ILE A 277 12.17 -3.80 -3.43
C ILE A 277 11.66 -3.51 -4.85
N PHE A 278 11.07 -2.33 -5.09
CA PHE A 278 10.36 -2.05 -6.33
C PHE A 278 11.13 -1.18 -7.34
N SER A 279 11.17 -1.63 -8.60
CA SER A 279 11.46 -0.80 -9.77
C SER A 279 10.19 -0.14 -10.29
N LEU A 280 10.00 1.13 -9.90
CA LEU A 280 8.87 1.95 -10.31
C LEU A 280 9.31 3.04 -11.29
N PRO A 281 8.37 3.62 -12.07
CA PRO A 281 8.62 4.85 -12.81
C PRO A 281 9.15 5.95 -11.87
N LYS A 282 9.89 6.90 -12.45
CA LYS A 282 10.50 7.97 -11.68
C LYS A 282 10.03 9.34 -12.17
N SER A 283 9.67 10.21 -11.25
CA SER A 283 9.58 11.66 -11.51
C SER A 283 10.92 12.32 -11.20
N LEU A 284 11.16 13.50 -11.79
CA LEU A 284 12.38 14.28 -11.54
C LEU A 284 12.47 14.74 -10.08
N SER A 285 11.35 15.14 -9.50
CA SER A 285 11.28 15.70 -8.15
C SER A 285 11.03 14.68 -7.06
N GLY A 286 10.30 13.60 -7.35
CA GLY A 286 9.89 12.59 -6.37
C GLY A 286 10.66 11.28 -6.43
N GLY A 287 11.53 11.09 -7.42
CA GLY A 287 12.13 9.78 -7.66
C GLY A 287 11.03 8.74 -7.85
N LYS A 288 11.07 7.64 -7.07
CA LYS A 288 10.07 6.55 -7.14
C LYS A 288 8.83 6.79 -6.27
N THR A 289 8.79 7.86 -5.47
CA THR A 289 7.75 8.03 -4.44
C THR A 289 6.44 8.56 -4.98
N TYR A 290 6.49 9.38 -6.03
CA TYR A 290 5.35 9.80 -6.85
C TYR A 290 5.78 9.91 -8.30
N TYR A 291 4.94 9.48 -9.22
CA TYR A 291 5.29 9.31 -10.62
C TYR A 291 4.04 9.23 -11.50
N ALA A 292 4.24 9.24 -12.82
CA ALA A 292 3.18 8.95 -13.78
C ALA A 292 3.68 8.00 -14.87
N VAL A 293 2.79 7.19 -15.40
CA VAL A 293 3.09 6.20 -16.44
C VAL A 293 1.92 6.05 -17.40
N THR A 294 2.25 5.95 -18.69
CA THR A 294 1.29 5.57 -19.71
C THR A 294 1.38 4.06 -19.92
N TRP A 295 0.26 3.38 -19.76
CA TRP A 295 0.17 1.93 -19.93
C TRP A 295 -1.07 1.60 -20.77
N GLY A 296 -0.84 1.30 -22.05
CA GLY A 296 -1.93 1.15 -23.03
C GLY A 296 -2.74 2.43 -23.19
N ASP A 297 -4.04 2.33 -22.93
CA ASP A 297 -5.00 3.45 -23.01
C ASP A 297 -5.01 4.37 -21.79
N VAL A 298 -4.28 4.03 -20.73
CA VAL A 298 -4.38 4.71 -19.44
C VAL A 298 -3.14 5.57 -19.19
N ARG A 299 -3.36 6.82 -18.75
CA ARG A 299 -2.39 7.55 -17.95
C ARG A 299 -2.71 7.33 -16.47
N LEU A 300 -1.81 6.65 -15.78
CA LEU A 300 -1.83 6.50 -14.32
C LEU A 300 -0.89 7.53 -13.70
N VAL A 301 -1.43 8.38 -12.83
CA VAL A 301 -0.68 9.29 -11.96
C VAL A 301 -0.71 8.73 -10.55
N VAL A 302 0.46 8.59 -9.92
CA VAL A 302 0.62 8.01 -8.59
C VAL A 302 1.15 9.10 -7.65
N LEU A 303 0.41 9.39 -6.59
CA LEU A 303 0.74 10.40 -5.60
C LEU A 303 1.25 9.76 -4.31
N TYR A 304 2.19 10.44 -3.66
CA TYR A 304 2.59 10.19 -2.30
C TYR A 304 1.73 11.05 -1.37
N ALA A 305 0.49 10.60 -1.15
CA ALA A 305 -0.45 11.20 -0.22
C ALA A 305 -0.86 10.17 0.82
N THR A 306 -0.13 10.20 1.95
CA THR A 306 -0.40 9.41 3.15
C THR A 306 0.13 10.13 4.39
N ASN A 307 -0.35 9.72 5.56
CA ASN A 307 0.00 10.30 6.85
C ASN A 307 0.27 9.21 7.89
N MET A 308 0.95 9.56 8.99
CA MET A 308 1.18 8.60 10.07
C MET A 308 -0.13 8.28 10.77
N TRP A 309 -0.51 7.00 10.79
CA TRP A 309 -1.62 6.54 11.60
C TRP A 309 -1.28 6.68 13.10
N ARG A 310 -2.13 7.40 13.85
CA ARG A 310 -1.96 7.63 15.29
C ARG A 310 -3.15 7.11 16.08
N SER A 311 -2.88 6.66 17.31
CA SER A 311 -3.90 6.29 18.28
C SER A 311 -4.77 7.51 18.64
N PRO A 312 -6.11 7.39 18.72
CA PRO A 312 -6.97 8.50 19.14
C PRO A 312 -6.75 8.90 20.61
N ASN A 313 -6.18 8.01 21.43
CA ASN A 313 -5.81 8.27 22.82
C ASN A 313 -4.29 8.10 23.06
N THR A 314 -3.84 8.57 24.21
CA THR A 314 -2.44 8.52 24.67
C THR A 314 -2.20 7.46 25.75
N ASP A 315 -3.14 6.52 25.90
CA ASP A 315 -3.07 5.49 26.94
C ASP A 315 -1.79 4.67 26.81
N LYS A 316 -1.19 4.36 27.96
CA LYS A 316 0.08 3.58 28.04
C LYS A 316 1.25 4.26 27.31
N GLY A 317 1.25 5.59 27.20
CA GLY A 317 2.34 6.33 26.57
C GLY A 317 2.33 6.26 25.04
N LYS A 318 1.20 5.90 24.42
CA LYS A 318 1.09 5.91 22.96
C LYS A 318 1.19 7.34 22.42
N LYS A 319 1.89 7.49 21.31
CA LYS A 319 1.89 8.70 20.49
C LYS A 319 0.48 8.94 19.94
N GLY A 320 -0.15 10.02 20.39
CA GLY A 320 -1.55 10.31 20.13
C GLY A 320 -1.79 11.13 18.86
N LYS A 321 -3.00 10.99 18.32
CA LYS A 321 -3.53 11.75 17.19
C LYS A 321 -3.86 13.19 17.61
N TYR A 322 -4.49 13.38 18.77
CA TYR A 322 -4.99 14.69 19.22
C TYR A 322 -4.18 15.30 20.36
N ALA A 323 -3.31 14.54 21.01
CA ALA A 323 -2.54 15.01 22.16
C ALA A 323 -1.28 14.18 22.39
N GLU A 324 -0.37 14.73 23.19
CA GLU A 324 0.78 14.02 23.73
C GLU A 324 0.49 13.37 25.09
N ALA A 325 1.21 12.29 25.39
CA ALA A 325 1.11 11.62 26.68
C ALA A 325 1.65 12.54 27.80
N SER A 326 0.96 12.57 28.95
CA SER A 326 1.33 13.48 30.05
C SER A 326 2.75 13.27 30.58
N GLN A 327 3.28 12.05 30.47
CA GLN A 327 4.64 11.69 30.89
C GLN A 327 5.74 12.26 29.97
N ASP A 328 5.40 12.62 28.73
CA ASP A 328 6.35 13.08 27.71
C ASP A 328 6.29 14.59 27.49
N LEU A 329 5.43 15.33 28.21
CA LEU A 329 5.22 16.78 28.00
C LEU A 329 6.50 17.62 28.10
N GLU A 330 7.49 17.19 28.88
CA GLU A 330 8.76 17.92 29.03
C GLU A 330 9.88 17.38 28.10
N ASN A 331 9.60 16.36 27.28
CA ASN A 331 10.57 15.69 26.40
C ASN A 331 10.06 15.69 24.94
N PRO A 332 10.21 16.82 24.20
CA PRO A 332 9.71 16.93 22.83
C PRO A 332 10.23 15.85 21.86
N GLU A 333 11.41 15.30 22.10
CA GLU A 333 11.97 14.18 21.35
C GLU A 333 11.16 12.88 21.42
N ASN A 334 10.26 12.76 22.41
CA ASN A 334 9.35 11.63 22.58
C ASN A 334 7.95 11.89 21.99
N TRP A 335 7.64 13.13 21.62
CA TRP A 335 6.31 13.49 21.11
C TRP A 335 5.97 12.74 19.82
N GLY A 336 4.67 12.53 19.61
CA GLY A 336 4.09 12.01 18.38
C GLY A 336 3.87 13.06 17.30
N TYR A 337 3.72 14.33 17.68
CA TYR A 337 3.42 15.45 16.77
C TYR A 337 2.12 15.25 15.98
N GLY A 338 1.16 14.49 16.52
CA GLY A 338 -0.09 14.19 15.86
C GLY A 338 0.06 13.29 14.62
N GLN A 339 -0.94 13.38 13.75
CA GLN A 339 -1.06 12.68 12.48
C GLN A 339 -0.34 13.49 11.39
N ILE A 340 0.96 13.26 11.30
CA ILE A 340 1.85 14.00 10.41
C ILE A 340 1.66 13.56 8.95
N ILE A 341 1.76 14.52 8.01
CA ILE A 341 1.84 14.22 6.58
C ILE A 341 3.30 13.93 6.21
N TYR A 342 3.54 12.84 5.47
CA TYR A 342 4.90 12.44 5.12
C TYR A 342 5.50 13.23 3.96
N GLU A 343 4.70 13.49 2.93
CA GLU A 343 5.12 14.27 1.76
C GLU A 343 4.15 15.44 1.53
N PRO A 344 4.63 16.69 1.59
CA PRO A 344 3.78 17.86 1.38
C PRO A 344 3.11 17.86 0.01
N ILE A 345 1.78 18.03 -0.02
CA ILE A 345 0.98 18.08 -1.25
C ILE A 345 0.10 19.33 -1.35
N SER A 346 0.21 20.25 -0.39
CA SER A 346 -0.47 21.53 -0.44
C SER A 346 0.04 22.40 -1.58
N LYS A 347 -0.79 23.36 -2.00
CA LYS A 347 -0.49 24.28 -3.10
C LYS A 347 0.89 24.94 -2.92
N GLY A 348 1.73 24.79 -3.94
CA GLY A 348 3.10 25.33 -3.97
C GLY A 348 4.17 24.35 -3.48
N SER A 349 3.80 23.19 -2.91
CA SER A 349 4.76 22.13 -2.62
C SER A 349 5.38 21.55 -3.88
N THR A 350 6.51 20.86 -3.73
CA THR A 350 7.20 20.21 -4.85
C THR A 350 6.31 19.19 -5.56
N GLN A 351 5.63 18.31 -4.81
CA GLN A 351 4.72 17.33 -5.40
C GLN A 351 3.50 17.98 -6.05
N TYR A 352 2.92 19.03 -5.44
CA TYR A 352 1.79 19.75 -6.03
C TYR A 352 2.16 20.41 -7.36
N ASN A 353 3.30 21.10 -7.42
CA ASN A 353 3.73 21.77 -8.66
C ASN A 353 4.03 20.74 -9.76
N TRP A 354 4.66 19.62 -9.40
CA TRP A 354 4.84 18.50 -10.33
C TRP A 354 3.51 17.96 -10.84
N LEU A 355 2.50 17.80 -9.97
CA LEU A 355 1.18 17.35 -10.37
C LEU A 355 0.52 18.34 -11.33
N VAL A 356 0.63 19.64 -11.09
CA VAL A 356 0.13 20.67 -12.02
C VAL A 356 0.80 20.52 -13.40
N GLU A 357 2.11 20.32 -13.46
CA GLU A 357 2.82 20.10 -14.73
C GLU A 357 2.38 18.80 -15.42
N GLU A 358 2.27 17.71 -14.67
CA GLU A 358 1.85 16.39 -15.15
C GLU A 358 0.44 16.43 -15.74
N LEU A 359 -0.52 17.04 -15.05
CA LEU A 359 -1.90 17.15 -15.54
C LEU A 359 -2.01 18.01 -16.80
N ASN A 360 -1.05 18.90 -17.07
CA ASN A 360 -1.04 19.76 -18.26
C ASN A 360 -0.23 19.17 -19.43
N ASN A 361 0.46 18.04 -19.24
CA ASN A 361 1.28 17.44 -20.29
C ASN A 361 0.43 16.74 -21.37
N ALA A 362 1.05 16.45 -22.52
CA ALA A 362 0.36 15.85 -23.66
C ALA A 362 -0.10 14.41 -23.36
N GLU A 363 0.74 13.63 -22.68
CA GLU A 363 0.49 12.24 -22.33
C GLU A 363 -0.77 12.08 -21.47
N PHE A 364 -0.97 12.97 -20.50
CA PHE A 364 -2.15 13.00 -19.66
C PHE A 364 -3.35 13.52 -20.43
N GLN A 365 -3.23 14.67 -21.11
CA GLN A 365 -4.36 15.30 -21.81
C GLN A 365 -4.95 14.41 -22.92
N GLN A 366 -4.10 13.63 -23.60
CA GLN A 366 -4.49 12.75 -24.71
C GLN A 366 -4.89 11.34 -24.29
N ALA A 367 -4.63 10.94 -23.04
CA ALA A 367 -4.99 9.61 -22.57
C ALA A 367 -6.51 9.39 -22.59
N LYS A 368 -6.92 8.20 -23.04
CA LYS A 368 -8.33 7.77 -23.06
C LYS A 368 -8.85 7.63 -21.63
N TYR A 369 -8.05 7.03 -20.75
CA TYR A 369 -8.34 6.94 -19.33
C TYR A 369 -7.29 7.66 -18.49
N LYS A 370 -7.75 8.49 -17.56
CA LYS A 370 -6.98 9.35 -16.67
C LYS A 370 -7.30 8.92 -15.24
N VAL A 371 -6.34 8.25 -14.63
CA VAL A 371 -6.49 7.65 -13.30
C VAL A 371 -5.45 8.26 -12.37
N VAL A 372 -5.89 8.66 -11.18
CA VAL A 372 -5.03 9.08 -10.08
C VAL A 372 -5.10 8.03 -8.99
N MET A 373 -3.97 7.56 -8.51
CA MET A 373 -3.84 6.61 -7.40
C MET A 373 -3.09 7.28 -6.24
N LEU A 374 -3.65 7.16 -5.05
CA LEU A 374 -3.06 7.62 -3.79
C LEU A 374 -3.51 6.70 -2.66
N HIS A 375 -2.86 6.75 -1.50
CA HIS A 375 -3.27 5.88 -0.39
C HIS A 375 -4.38 6.51 0.46
N HIS A 376 -4.18 7.77 0.92
CA HIS A 376 -5.14 8.42 1.80
C HIS A 376 -6.44 8.80 1.06
N PRO A 377 -7.62 8.39 1.57
CA PRO A 377 -8.89 8.64 0.90
C PRO A 377 -9.22 10.14 0.88
N PRO A 378 -9.68 10.72 -0.24
CA PRO A 378 -10.35 12.02 -0.23
C PRO A 378 -11.81 11.91 0.19
N HIS A 379 -12.48 10.79 -0.12
CA HIS A 379 -13.86 10.52 0.25
C HIS A 379 -13.99 9.08 0.73
N THR A 380 -14.45 8.86 1.96
CA THR A 380 -14.69 7.52 2.49
C THR A 380 -15.63 7.50 3.70
N LEU A 381 -16.24 6.35 3.93
CA LEU A 381 -16.97 6.02 5.15
C LEU A 381 -16.06 5.44 6.23
N GLY A 382 -14.78 5.24 5.96
CA GLY A 382 -13.81 4.69 6.90
C GLY A 382 -13.66 5.50 8.18
N ASP A 383 -13.23 4.87 9.27
CA ASP A 383 -13.05 5.56 10.53
C ASP A 383 -11.77 6.40 10.56
N ASN A 384 -10.72 5.96 9.87
CA ASN A 384 -9.39 6.57 9.94
C ASN A 384 -9.21 7.81 9.04
N ILE A 385 -10.27 8.21 8.33
CA ILE A 385 -10.28 9.45 7.52
C ILE A 385 -10.36 10.72 8.36
N VAL A 386 -10.81 10.63 9.61
CA VAL A 386 -10.84 11.78 10.53
C VAL A 386 -9.57 11.73 11.39
N PRO A 387 -8.79 12.82 11.43
CA PRO A 387 -9.13 14.20 11.08
C PRO A 387 -8.78 14.59 9.64
N ALA A 388 -9.09 15.83 9.25
CA ALA A 388 -8.77 16.39 7.93
C ALA A 388 -7.29 16.20 7.55
N TYR A 389 -7.01 15.99 6.26
CA TYR A 389 -5.65 15.76 5.74
C TYR A 389 -4.86 17.07 5.70
N THR A 390 -4.36 17.50 6.85
CA THR A 390 -3.62 18.76 7.03
C THR A 390 -2.48 18.58 8.02
N ASP A 391 -1.54 19.52 8.04
CA ASP A 391 -0.47 19.51 9.05
C ASP A 391 -1.07 19.76 10.45
N PRO A 392 -0.70 18.98 11.47
CA PRO A 392 -1.17 19.19 12.84
C PRO A 392 -0.83 20.59 13.37
N VAL A 393 -1.85 21.33 13.81
CA VAL A 393 -1.66 22.63 14.48
C VAL A 393 -1.48 22.40 15.97
N GLN A 394 -0.24 22.59 16.45
CA GLN A 394 0.11 22.36 17.84
C GLN A 394 -0.41 23.48 18.76
N VAL A 395 -1.05 23.09 19.86
CA VAL A 395 -1.49 23.97 20.95
C VAL A 395 -0.82 23.51 22.24
N ILE A 396 -0.03 24.39 22.86
CA ILE A 396 0.65 24.12 24.13
C ILE A 396 -0.03 24.96 25.22
N GLN A 397 -0.61 24.30 26.22
CA GLN A 397 -1.12 24.98 27.41
C GLN A 397 -0.07 24.91 28.51
N ARG A 398 0.17 26.05 29.17
CA ARG A 398 1.12 26.16 30.29
C ARG A 398 0.41 26.61 31.56
N ASP A 399 0.95 26.23 32.71
CA ASP A 399 0.48 26.70 34.02
C ASP A 399 1.06 28.07 34.39
N GLU A 400 0.70 28.57 35.58
CA GLU A 400 1.17 29.87 36.10
C GLU A 400 2.70 29.93 36.32
N ASN A 401 3.39 28.78 36.36
CA ASN A 401 4.84 28.66 36.50
C ASN A 401 5.55 28.38 35.16
N ASP A 402 4.85 28.58 34.03
CA ASP A 402 5.33 28.31 32.66
C ASP A 402 5.61 26.82 32.37
N LYS A 403 5.13 25.89 33.20
CA LYS A 403 5.28 24.44 32.97
C LYS A 403 4.24 23.94 31.97
N ILE A 404 4.62 23.01 31.09
CA ILE A 404 3.68 22.43 30.11
C ILE A 404 2.63 21.59 30.84
N LYS A 405 1.36 21.96 30.67
CA LYS A 405 0.20 21.26 31.20
C LYS A 405 -0.37 20.26 30.19
N SER A 406 -0.39 20.63 28.92
CA SER A 406 -0.82 19.77 27.83
C SER A 406 -0.27 20.22 26.48
N VAL A 407 -0.09 19.28 25.58
CA VAL A 407 0.17 19.51 24.15
C VAL A 407 -0.93 18.80 23.38
N SER A 408 -1.69 19.56 22.57
CA SER A 408 -2.77 19.05 21.73
C SER A 408 -2.60 19.46 20.27
N TYR A 409 -3.30 18.77 19.37
CA TYR A 409 -3.24 18.99 17.94
C TYR A 409 -4.63 19.23 17.36
N GLU A 410 -4.76 20.33 16.63
CA GLU A 410 -5.95 20.64 15.84
C GLU A 410 -5.70 20.41 14.36
N TYR A 411 -6.77 20.09 13.63
CA TYR A 411 -6.73 19.76 12.21
C TYR A 411 -7.81 20.57 11.50
N PRO A 412 -7.55 21.85 11.18
CA PRO A 412 -8.58 22.72 10.63
C PRO A 412 -9.13 22.16 9.33
N LYS A 413 -10.45 21.94 9.26
CA LYS A 413 -11.09 21.30 8.09
C LYS A 413 -10.90 22.10 6.81
N ASP A 414 -10.94 23.42 6.88
CA ASP A 414 -10.68 24.33 5.75
C ASP A 414 -9.25 24.22 5.20
N ASN A 415 -8.35 23.58 5.94
CA ASN A 415 -6.98 23.30 5.52
C ASN A 415 -6.77 21.85 5.05
N ASP A 416 -7.81 21.05 4.82
CA ASP A 416 -7.65 19.75 4.17
C ASP A 416 -6.99 19.94 2.79
N TYR A 417 -5.72 19.54 2.66
CA TYR A 417 -4.93 19.82 1.47
C TYR A 417 -5.42 19.04 0.25
N LEU A 418 -5.99 17.84 0.45
CA LEU A 418 -6.54 17.07 -0.66
C LEU A 418 -7.79 17.78 -1.19
N MET A 419 -8.71 18.17 -0.32
CA MET A 419 -9.97 18.79 -0.73
C MET A 419 -9.79 20.23 -1.23
N ARG A 420 -8.94 21.02 -0.56
CA ARG A 420 -8.72 22.43 -0.91
C ARG A 420 -7.89 22.59 -2.18
N ASP A 421 -6.81 21.81 -2.31
CA ASP A 421 -5.79 22.06 -3.34
C ASP A 421 -5.81 20.99 -4.45
N VAL A 422 -5.87 19.70 -4.10
CA VAL A 422 -5.66 18.61 -5.06
C VAL A 422 -6.93 18.27 -5.86
N MET A 423 -8.06 18.03 -5.18
CA MET A 423 -9.30 17.62 -5.84
C MET A 423 -9.76 18.63 -6.91
N PRO A 424 -9.74 19.96 -6.68
CA PRO A 424 -10.11 20.92 -7.73
C PRO A 424 -9.21 20.86 -8.98
N LEU A 425 -7.92 20.51 -8.82
CA LEU A 425 -7.03 20.31 -9.95
C LEU A 425 -7.42 19.07 -10.76
N LEU A 426 -7.66 17.94 -10.07
CA LEU A 426 -8.03 16.68 -10.72
C LEU A 426 -9.33 16.83 -11.50
N GLU A 427 -10.30 17.51 -10.90
CA GLU A 427 -11.57 17.88 -11.51
C GLU A 427 -11.38 18.70 -12.78
N THR A 428 -10.58 19.77 -12.70
CA THR A 428 -10.29 20.63 -13.85
C THR A 428 -9.58 19.87 -14.98
N ALA A 429 -8.69 18.94 -14.61
CA ALA A 429 -7.95 18.09 -15.54
C ALA A 429 -8.79 16.94 -16.13
N LYS A 430 -10.05 16.78 -15.66
CA LYS A 430 -10.97 15.72 -16.07
C LYS A 430 -10.43 14.32 -15.77
N VAL A 431 -9.85 14.15 -14.59
CA VAL A 431 -9.58 12.80 -14.06
C VAL A 431 -10.90 12.03 -13.97
N GLN A 432 -10.91 10.77 -14.39
CA GLN A 432 -12.12 9.95 -14.37
C GLN A 432 -12.20 9.07 -13.12
N LEU A 433 -11.05 8.63 -12.61
CA LEU A 433 -10.97 7.77 -11.43
C LEU A 433 -9.87 8.22 -10.47
N VAL A 434 -10.25 8.40 -9.21
CA VAL A 434 -9.35 8.50 -8.06
C VAL A 434 -9.47 7.20 -7.26
N PHE A 435 -8.39 6.43 -7.24
CA PHE A 435 -8.33 5.10 -6.64
C PHE A 435 -7.42 5.10 -5.39
N PHE A 436 -7.91 4.55 -4.29
CA PHE A 436 -7.23 4.60 -2.98
C PHE A 436 -7.58 3.43 -2.05
N GLY A 437 -6.97 3.45 -0.84
CA GLY A 437 -7.10 2.44 0.19
C GLY A 437 -7.30 3.02 1.59
N HIS A 438 -6.56 2.49 2.57
CA HIS A 438 -6.39 2.95 3.96
C HIS A 438 -7.46 2.53 4.98
N SER A 439 -8.74 2.51 4.60
CA SER A 439 -9.83 2.32 5.58
C SER A 439 -10.35 0.89 5.70
N HIS A 440 -9.86 -0.01 4.85
CA HIS A 440 -10.20 -1.43 4.83
C HIS A 440 -11.70 -1.67 4.60
N LEU A 441 -12.27 -1.03 3.59
CA LEU A 441 -13.64 -1.29 3.15
C LEU A 441 -13.76 -1.09 1.63
N TRP A 442 -14.91 -1.46 1.09
CA TRP A 442 -15.29 -1.08 -0.26
C TRP A 442 -16.35 0.01 -0.18
N ASN A 443 -16.15 1.12 -0.88
CA ASN A 443 -17.17 2.12 -1.13
C ASN A 443 -16.84 2.89 -2.42
N ARG A 444 -17.81 3.62 -2.96
CA ARG A 444 -17.55 4.53 -4.06
C ARG A 444 -18.35 5.82 -3.96
N PHE A 445 -17.79 6.87 -4.53
CA PHE A 445 -18.41 8.19 -4.63
C PHE A 445 -18.29 8.71 -6.05
N ILE A 446 -19.06 9.74 -6.36
CA ILE A 446 -19.00 10.46 -7.62
C ILE A 446 -19.13 11.95 -7.32
N SER A 447 -18.24 12.75 -7.90
CA SER A 447 -18.34 14.21 -7.79
C SER A 447 -19.43 14.77 -8.70
N SER A 448 -19.70 16.06 -8.56
CA SER A 448 -20.64 16.78 -9.44
C SER A 448 -20.21 16.83 -10.91
N SER A 449 -18.92 16.65 -11.22
CA SER A 449 -18.41 16.63 -12.60
C SER A 449 -18.50 15.24 -13.25
N GLY A 450 -18.71 14.20 -12.44
CA GLY A 450 -18.65 12.79 -12.87
C GLY A 450 -17.33 12.07 -12.53
N MET A 451 -16.38 12.69 -11.81
CA MET A 451 -15.17 12.02 -11.35
C MET A 451 -15.52 10.94 -10.31
N HIS A 452 -15.04 9.72 -10.53
CA HIS A 452 -15.27 8.58 -9.63
C HIS A 452 -14.19 8.49 -8.54
N PHE A 453 -14.63 8.11 -7.34
CA PHE A 453 -13.76 7.75 -6.21
C PHE A 453 -14.04 6.30 -5.84
N LEU A 454 -13.01 5.48 -5.74
CA LEU A 454 -13.15 4.07 -5.38
C LEU A 454 -12.15 3.70 -4.29
N GLU A 455 -12.67 3.26 -3.15
CA GLU A 455 -11.93 2.45 -2.19
C GLU A 455 -12.28 0.98 -2.42
N THR A 456 -11.27 0.13 -2.60
CA THR A 456 -11.45 -1.33 -2.70
C THR A 456 -10.46 -2.06 -1.81
N SER A 457 -10.37 -1.63 -0.55
CA SER A 457 -9.40 -2.06 0.45
C SER A 457 -9.94 -3.13 1.42
N ASN A 458 -11.19 -3.60 1.26
CA ASN A 458 -11.71 -4.77 1.98
C ASN A 458 -11.11 -6.09 1.44
N VAL A 459 -9.79 -6.15 1.28
CA VAL A 459 -9.07 -7.30 0.75
C VAL A 459 -8.79 -8.28 1.87
N GLY A 460 -8.12 -7.82 2.93
CA GLY A 460 -7.62 -8.67 4.00
C GLY A 460 -8.45 -8.70 5.27
N ASN A 461 -9.06 -7.59 5.65
CA ASN A 461 -9.94 -7.40 6.80
C ASN A 461 -10.78 -6.13 6.61
N SER A 462 -11.56 -5.77 7.63
CA SER A 462 -12.22 -4.47 7.72
C SER A 462 -12.16 -3.86 9.12
N TYR A 463 -12.13 -2.51 9.17
CA TYR A 463 -12.24 -1.74 10.41
C TYR A 463 -13.63 -1.15 10.64
N GLY A 464 -14.55 -1.28 9.68
CA GLY A 464 -15.89 -0.71 9.79
C GLY A 464 -16.13 0.46 8.83
N ALA A 465 -17.40 0.81 8.63
CA ALA A 465 -17.82 2.02 7.95
C ALA A 465 -18.72 2.86 8.88
N ALA A 466 -18.43 4.14 9.05
CA ALA A 466 -19.23 5.08 9.81
C ALA A 466 -20.44 5.53 8.99
N PHE A 467 -21.51 4.75 9.03
CA PHE A 467 -22.72 4.99 8.26
C PHE A 467 -23.97 4.51 9.01
N GLY A 468 -25.11 5.17 8.76
CA GLY A 468 -26.36 4.85 9.43
C GLY A 468 -26.29 5.11 10.94
N SER A 469 -26.47 4.06 11.73
CA SER A 469 -26.39 4.11 13.20
C SER A 469 -24.96 4.00 13.76
N ARG A 470 -23.97 3.59 12.94
CA ARG A 470 -22.58 3.46 13.37
C ARG A 470 -21.84 4.78 13.23
N GLN A 471 -21.32 5.28 14.35
CA GLN A 471 -20.49 6.48 14.42
C GLN A 471 -19.02 6.12 14.55
N ARG A 472 -18.14 7.03 14.15
CA ARG A 472 -16.71 6.98 14.48
C ARG A 472 -16.54 7.18 15.98
N ASP A 473 -15.87 6.25 16.64
CA ASP A 473 -15.53 6.32 18.07
C ASP A 473 -14.16 6.96 18.34
N ASN A 474 -13.43 7.28 17.27
CA ASN A 474 -12.06 7.77 17.30
C ASN A 474 -11.95 9.30 17.13
N VAL A 475 -13.06 10.05 17.34
CA VAL A 475 -13.10 11.51 17.26
C VAL A 475 -13.20 12.15 18.66
N PRO A 476 -12.66 13.37 18.89
CA PRO A 476 -12.76 14.05 20.17
C PRO A 476 -14.20 14.36 20.57
N THR A 477 -14.51 14.44 21.87
CA THR A 477 -15.87 14.75 22.34
C THR A 477 -16.16 16.25 22.28
N LYS A 478 -17.42 16.67 22.06
CA LYS A 478 -17.80 18.09 21.86
C LYS A 478 -17.52 19.03 23.03
N ASN A 479 -17.07 18.49 24.16
CA ASN A 479 -16.75 19.24 25.38
C ASN A 479 -15.24 19.36 25.64
N ASP A 480 -14.40 18.75 24.80
CA ASP A 480 -12.95 18.98 24.84
C ASP A 480 -12.65 20.39 24.29
N ALA A 481 -11.57 21.02 24.77
CA ALA A 481 -11.26 22.45 24.54
C ALA A 481 -10.92 22.83 23.07
N THR A 482 -11.30 22.02 22.10
CA THR A 482 -11.06 22.17 20.66
C THR A 482 -12.39 22.38 19.93
N ASN A 483 -12.39 23.22 18.89
CA ASN A 483 -13.60 23.59 18.16
C ASN A 483 -14.13 22.38 17.36
N ASN A 484 -15.13 21.68 17.89
CA ASN A 484 -15.53 20.32 17.47
C ASN A 484 -16.58 20.25 16.33
N ASP A 485 -16.60 21.24 15.44
CA ASP A 485 -17.44 21.17 14.22
C ASP A 485 -16.68 20.54 13.03
N ASP A 486 -15.35 20.38 13.15
CA ASP A 486 -14.49 19.87 12.08
C ASP A 486 -14.42 18.33 12.01
N TYR A 487 -14.77 17.63 13.08
CA TYR A 487 -14.66 16.16 13.16
C TYR A 487 -16.00 15.47 12.85
N VAL A 488 -16.10 14.88 11.66
CA VAL A 488 -17.35 14.26 11.19
C VAL A 488 -17.51 12.84 11.73
N GLU A 489 -18.48 12.64 12.62
CA GLU A 489 -18.78 11.35 13.28
C GLU A 489 -19.40 10.30 12.36
N ILE A 490 -20.17 10.69 11.33
CA ILE A 490 -20.92 9.78 10.44
C ILE A 490 -20.82 10.25 9.00
N GLY A 491 -20.67 9.32 8.07
CA GLY A 491 -20.66 9.57 6.64
C GLY A 491 -19.30 10.03 6.13
N ASP A 492 -19.29 10.55 4.92
CA ASP A 492 -18.09 11.11 4.31
C ASP A 492 -17.77 12.48 4.94
N PRO A 493 -16.57 12.68 5.54
CA PRO A 493 -16.21 13.97 6.13
C PRO A 493 -16.20 15.12 5.13
N ASN A 494 -16.01 14.79 3.84
CA ASN A 494 -15.83 15.75 2.76
C ASN A 494 -17.10 15.96 1.91
N GLY A 495 -18.25 15.48 2.39
CA GLY A 495 -19.58 15.92 1.98
C GLY A 495 -20.19 15.23 0.77
N LEU A 496 -19.58 14.18 0.22
CA LEU A 496 -20.21 13.35 -0.83
C LEU A 496 -21.10 12.26 -0.25
N TYR A 497 -22.17 11.93 -0.97
CA TYR A 497 -23.00 10.78 -0.65
C TYR A 497 -22.39 9.51 -1.26
N PRO A 498 -22.27 8.42 -0.49
CA PRO A 498 -21.75 7.16 -1.01
C PRO A 498 -22.76 6.54 -1.97
N VAL A 499 -22.27 5.89 -3.03
CA VAL A 499 -23.15 5.31 -4.05
C VAL A 499 -23.41 3.84 -3.76
N VAL A 500 -24.69 3.46 -3.82
CA VAL A 500 -25.12 2.07 -3.68
C VAL A 500 -24.61 1.22 -4.87
N PRO A 501 -24.10 0.00 -4.61
CA PRO A 501 -23.73 -0.93 -5.67
C PRO A 501 -24.83 -1.17 -6.71
N THR A 502 -24.46 -1.22 -8.00
CA THR A 502 -25.43 -1.23 -9.10
C THR A 502 -25.99 -2.61 -9.47
N ILE A 503 -25.39 -3.72 -9.03
CA ILE A 503 -25.78 -5.08 -9.45
C ILE A 503 -26.39 -5.87 -8.29
N SER A 504 -25.66 -6.02 -7.19
CA SER A 504 -26.06 -6.91 -6.08
C SER A 504 -25.59 -6.34 -4.72
N PRO A 505 -26.09 -5.16 -4.32
CA PRO A 505 -25.70 -4.55 -3.05
C PRO A 505 -25.99 -5.48 -1.87
N LEU A 506 -25.15 -5.40 -0.83
CA LEU A 506 -25.54 -5.96 0.46
C LEU A 506 -26.72 -5.17 1.02
N VAL A 507 -27.46 -5.80 1.92
CA VAL A 507 -28.64 -5.22 2.56
C VAL A 507 -28.37 -5.11 4.07
N GLY A 508 -28.70 -3.95 4.64
CA GLY A 508 -28.57 -3.68 6.08
C GLY A 508 -29.67 -4.34 6.92
N GLU A 509 -29.61 -4.14 8.23
CA GLU A 509 -30.59 -4.68 9.19
C GLU A 509 -32.01 -4.15 8.96
N ASP A 510 -32.14 -2.95 8.39
CA ASP A 510 -33.39 -2.30 7.99
C ASP A 510 -33.93 -2.79 6.65
N ASN A 511 -33.32 -3.83 6.09
CA ASN A 511 -33.64 -4.40 4.78
C ASN A 511 -33.44 -3.42 3.61
N GLN A 512 -32.60 -2.38 3.78
CA GLN A 512 -32.23 -1.44 2.71
C GLN A 512 -30.84 -1.73 2.12
N PRO A 513 -30.62 -1.49 0.82
CA PRO A 513 -29.29 -1.57 0.22
C PRO A 513 -28.28 -0.66 0.91
N ILE A 514 -27.11 -1.19 1.26
CA ILE A 514 -26.02 -0.41 1.86
C ILE A 514 -24.96 -0.01 0.82
N PRO A 515 -24.37 1.19 0.93
CA PRO A 515 -23.47 1.73 -0.09
C PRO A 515 -21.99 1.36 0.13
N PHE A 516 -21.73 0.30 0.89
CA PHE A 516 -20.38 -0.16 1.22
C PHE A 516 -20.34 -1.67 1.47
N ILE A 517 -19.14 -2.23 1.49
CA ILE A 517 -18.86 -3.54 2.10
C ILE A 517 -17.75 -3.34 3.12
N SER A 518 -18.05 -3.66 4.38
CA SER A 518 -17.10 -3.68 5.49
C SER A 518 -17.29 -5.01 6.22
N SER A 519 -16.40 -5.97 5.97
CA SER A 519 -16.58 -7.34 6.43
C SER A 519 -15.24 -8.05 6.68
N ASN A 520 -15.22 -8.90 7.70
CA ASN A 520 -14.16 -9.90 7.94
C ASN A 520 -14.59 -11.32 7.50
N LYS A 521 -15.69 -11.42 6.75
CA LYS A 521 -16.20 -12.65 6.14
C LYS A 521 -16.18 -12.56 4.62
N PHE A 522 -16.51 -11.38 4.08
CA PHE A 522 -16.41 -11.12 2.65
C PHE A 522 -15.10 -10.42 2.33
N THR A 523 -14.40 -10.91 1.31
CA THR A 523 -13.30 -10.18 0.67
C THR A 523 -13.75 -9.55 -0.64
N VAL A 524 -13.16 -8.42 -1.02
CA VAL A 524 -13.54 -7.63 -2.20
C VAL A 524 -12.34 -7.36 -3.09
N PHE A 525 -12.53 -7.50 -4.41
CA PHE A 525 -11.56 -7.06 -5.42
C PHE A 525 -12.25 -6.32 -6.55
N SER A 526 -11.52 -5.45 -7.25
CA SER A 526 -12.06 -4.69 -8.38
C SER A 526 -11.17 -4.83 -9.61
N ILE A 527 -11.79 -4.92 -10.79
CA ILE A 527 -11.12 -5.07 -12.08
C ILE A 527 -11.50 -3.89 -12.98
N PHE A 528 -10.50 -3.20 -13.49
CA PHE A 528 -10.67 -2.20 -14.54
C PHE A 528 -10.38 -2.81 -15.92
N ASP A 529 -11.39 -2.85 -16.78
CA ASP A 529 -11.30 -3.30 -18.17
C ASP A 529 -11.17 -2.08 -19.11
N THR A 530 -9.99 -1.89 -19.69
CA THR A 530 -9.72 -0.74 -20.57
C THR A 530 -10.37 -0.85 -21.95
N GLY A 531 -10.84 -2.03 -22.35
CA GLY A 531 -11.55 -2.22 -23.60
C GLY A 531 -12.94 -1.60 -23.54
N THR A 532 -13.63 -1.83 -22.42
CA THR A 532 -15.01 -1.34 -22.18
C THR A 532 -15.06 -0.05 -21.37
N GLY A 533 -14.00 0.29 -20.65
CA GLY A 533 -14.00 1.35 -19.65
C GLY A 533 -14.67 0.95 -18.34
N GLU A 534 -15.08 -0.31 -18.17
CA GLU A 534 -15.80 -0.77 -16.98
C GLU A 534 -14.86 -1.02 -15.80
N VAL A 535 -15.22 -0.51 -14.64
CA VAL A 535 -14.69 -0.94 -13.35
C VAL A 535 -15.74 -1.82 -12.69
N SER A 536 -15.39 -3.08 -12.43
CA SER A 536 -16.28 -4.09 -11.86
C SER A 536 -15.75 -4.55 -10.51
N SER A 537 -16.61 -4.56 -9.48
CA SER A 537 -16.26 -5.03 -8.15
C SER A 537 -16.96 -6.34 -7.81
N TYR A 538 -16.21 -7.22 -7.17
CA TYR A 538 -16.59 -8.59 -6.85
C TYR A 538 -16.41 -8.84 -5.36
N ARG A 539 -17.31 -9.62 -4.76
CA ARG A 539 -17.18 -10.09 -3.38
C ARG A 539 -17.17 -11.61 -3.33
N PHE A 540 -16.49 -12.15 -2.34
CA PHE A 540 -16.44 -13.58 -2.08
C PHE A 540 -16.51 -13.86 -0.58
N ASP A 541 -17.32 -14.86 -0.19
CA ASP A 541 -17.41 -15.34 1.19
C ASP A 541 -16.25 -16.29 1.49
N THR A 542 -15.32 -15.89 2.36
CA THR A 542 -14.12 -16.68 2.63
C THR A 542 -14.39 -17.95 3.42
N SER A 543 -15.61 -18.10 3.97
CA SER A 543 -16.04 -19.34 4.63
C SER A 543 -16.52 -20.42 3.66
N GLU A 544 -16.64 -20.12 2.37
CA GLU A 544 -17.15 -21.05 1.35
C GLU A 544 -16.11 -21.25 0.24
N ILE A 545 -15.12 -22.14 0.41
CA ILE A 545 -14.02 -22.33 -0.57
C ILE A 545 -14.50 -22.60 -2.01
N HIS A 546 -15.66 -23.23 -2.17
CA HIS A 546 -16.33 -23.51 -3.45
C HIS A 546 -17.54 -22.60 -3.73
N GLY A 547 -17.72 -21.56 -2.94
CA GLY A 547 -18.78 -20.56 -3.09
C GLY A 547 -18.56 -19.67 -4.31
N ASP A 548 -19.66 -19.07 -4.78
CA ASP A 548 -19.65 -18.22 -5.95
C ASP A 548 -19.01 -16.85 -5.64
N VAL A 549 -18.26 -16.35 -6.62
CA VAL A 549 -17.81 -14.96 -6.61
C VAL A 549 -18.90 -14.08 -7.22
N VAL A 550 -19.38 -13.11 -6.45
CA VAL A 550 -20.52 -12.26 -6.83
C VAL A 550 -20.03 -10.91 -7.33
N LYS A 551 -20.25 -10.62 -8.61
CA LYS A 551 -20.14 -9.25 -9.15
C LYS A 551 -21.27 -8.41 -8.56
N PHE A 552 -20.94 -7.39 -7.78
CA PHE A 552 -21.95 -6.62 -7.02
C PHE A 552 -22.03 -5.15 -7.43
N ASP A 553 -21.00 -4.59 -8.05
CA ASP A 553 -21.00 -3.23 -8.60
C ASP A 553 -20.34 -3.18 -9.98
N VAL A 554 -20.78 -2.22 -10.78
CA VAL A 554 -20.13 -1.79 -12.01
C VAL A 554 -20.40 -0.31 -12.29
N PHE A 555 -19.37 0.38 -12.76
CA PHE A 555 -19.47 1.72 -13.36
C PHE A 555 -18.50 1.85 -14.54
N ARG A 556 -18.60 2.93 -15.32
CA ARG A 556 -17.76 3.15 -16.51
C ARG A 556 -17.02 4.47 -16.43
N LEU A 557 -15.74 4.44 -16.81
CA LEU A 557 -14.95 5.63 -17.08
C LEU A 557 -15.25 6.09 -18.52
N THR A 558 -15.55 7.38 -18.70
CA THR A 558 -15.99 7.96 -19.98
C THR A 558 -15.03 8.99 -20.53
#